data_AF-A0A3M7M5K9-F1
#
_entry.id   AF-A0A3M7M5K9-F1
#
_cell.length_a   1.000
_cell.length_b   1.000
_cell.length_c   1.000
_cell.angle_alpha   90.00
_cell.angle_beta   90.00
_cell.angle_gamma   90.00
#
_symmetry.space_group_name_H-M   'P 1'
#
loop_
_entity.id
_entity.type
_entity.pdbx_description
1 polymer ?
#
loop_
_entity_poly.entity_id
_entity_poly.type
_entity_poly.pdbx_seq_one_letter_code
_entity_poly.pdbx_strand_id
1 'polypeptide(L)'
;MRQILYILKEEPRLSEKGFNKILNLRYNLNLGMSEELKVLYPDLIPVPRPEVPEGVIHPQLLVGFVDGEGSFNVVTVEKMSNAASTLSTTYKV
;
A
#
# COMPACT_ATOMS: atom_id res chain seq x y z
N MET A 1 0.69 1.66 11.00
CA MET A 1 -0.18 0.70 11.73
C MET A 1 0.41 0.21 13.05
N ARG A 2 1.62 -0.37 13.09
CA ARG A 2 2.24 -0.89 14.34
C ARG A 2 2.20 0.08 15.54
N GLN A 3 2.57 1.35 15.34
CA GLN A 3 2.54 2.38 16.39
C GLN A 3 1.14 2.63 16.96
N ILE A 4 0.11 2.58 16.11
CA ILE A 4 -1.29 2.71 16.55
C ILE A 4 -1.67 1.54 17.45
N LEU A 5 -1.28 0.30 17.10
CA LEU A 5 -1.55 -0.87 17.94
C LEU A 5 -0.92 -0.76 19.33
N TYR A 6 0.31 -0.23 19.42
CA TYR A 6 0.92 0.03 20.73
C TYR A 6 0.11 1.05 21.55
N ILE A 7 -0.32 2.16 20.94
CA ILE A 7 -1.14 3.16 21.63
C ILE A 7 -2.48 2.57 22.07
N LEU A 8 -3.08 1.70 21.26
CA LEU A 8 -4.35 1.03 21.58
C LEU A 8 -4.24 -0.06 22.65
N LYS A 9 -3.06 -0.66 22.81
CA LYS A 9 -2.79 -1.67 23.84
C LYS A 9 -2.58 -1.02 25.21
N GLU A 10 -2.03 0.18 25.24
CA GLU A 10 -1.83 0.95 26.46
C GLU A 10 -3.11 1.72 26.85
N GLU A 11 -3.33 1.92 28.15
CA GLU A 11 -4.46 2.68 28.73
C GLU A 11 -4.66 4.13 28.19
N PRO A 12 -3.63 4.91 27.77
CA PRO A 12 -3.81 6.31 27.38
C PRO A 12 -4.66 6.56 26.13
N ARG A 13 -5.15 5.53 25.44
CA ARG A 13 -6.00 5.63 24.23
C ARG A 13 -7.28 6.46 24.41
N LEU A 14 -7.86 6.48 25.61
CA LEU A 14 -9.09 7.23 25.92
C LEU A 14 -8.81 8.71 26.26
N SER A 15 -7.54 9.10 26.40
CA SER A 15 -7.17 10.50 26.59
C SER A 15 -7.17 11.23 25.25
N GLU A 16 -7.55 12.51 25.25
CA GLU A 16 -7.45 13.38 24.07
C GLU A 16 -6.06 13.36 23.45
N LYS A 17 -5.02 13.37 24.29
CA LYS A 17 -3.62 13.25 23.85
C LYS A 17 -3.34 11.93 23.13
N GLY A 18 -3.87 10.81 23.62
CA GLY A 18 -3.74 9.50 23.00
C GLY A 18 -4.50 9.41 21.67
N PHE A 19 -5.72 9.93 21.65
CA PHE A 19 -6.54 9.99 20.45
C PHE A 19 -5.89 10.86 19.36
N ASN A 20 -5.41 12.05 19.69
CA ASN A 20 -4.72 12.93 18.75
C ASN A 20 -3.43 12.29 18.21
N LYS A 21 -2.71 11.50 19.01
CA LYS A 21 -1.56 10.70 18.52
C LYS A 21 -1.98 9.66 17.47
N ILE A 22 -3.12 8.99 17.67
CA ILE A 22 -3.66 8.04 16.69
C ILE A 22 -4.05 8.77 15.41
N LEU A 23 -4.71 9.92 15.51
CA LEU A 23 -5.09 10.74 14.36
C LEU A 23 -3.86 11.24 13.56
N ASN A 24 -2.83 11.73 14.25
CA ASN A 24 -1.56 12.13 13.64
C ASN A 24 -0.89 10.99 12.84
N LEU A 25 -0.95 9.75 13.36
CA LEU A 25 -0.45 8.56 12.68
C LEU A 25 -1.35 8.09 11.53
N ARG A 26 -2.67 8.30 11.65
CA ARG A 26 -3.65 7.91 10.63
C ARG A 26 -3.62 8.84 9.43
N TYR A 27 -3.24 10.10 9.63
CA TYR A 27 -3.30 11.16 8.62
C TYR A 27 -2.71 10.75 7.26
N ASN A 28 -1.55 10.08 7.25
CA ASN A 28 -0.84 9.65 6.02
C ASN A 28 -0.92 8.14 5.74
N LEU A 29 -1.78 7.42 6.47
CA LEU A 29 -1.90 5.97 6.35
C LEU A 29 -2.86 5.62 5.20
N ASN A 30 -2.41 4.80 4.26
CA ASN A 30 -3.18 4.37 3.09
C ASN A 30 -3.73 5.58 2.31
N LEU A 31 -5.05 5.72 2.19
CA LEU A 31 -5.74 6.85 1.55
C LEU A 31 -5.75 8.13 2.40
N GLY A 32 -5.19 8.08 3.60
CA GLY A 32 -5.15 9.20 4.54
C GLY A 32 -6.46 9.41 5.28
N MET A 33 -6.75 10.67 5.60
CA MET A 33 -7.91 11.11 6.39
C MET A 33 -8.93 11.85 5.53
N SER A 34 -10.23 11.69 5.83
CA SER A 34 -11.30 12.40 5.11
C SER A 34 -11.26 13.90 5.40
N GLU A 35 -11.81 14.69 4.47
CA GLU A 35 -11.84 16.15 4.62
C GLU A 35 -12.70 16.57 5.82
N GLU A 36 -13.79 15.86 6.13
CA GLU A 36 -14.61 16.20 7.31
C GLU A 36 -13.80 16.08 8.60
N LEU A 37 -12.95 15.04 8.71
CA LEU A 37 -12.12 14.84 9.89
C LEU A 37 -10.99 15.87 9.98
N LYS A 38 -10.41 16.31 8.86
CA LYS A 38 -9.42 17.39 8.88
C LYS A 38 -10.01 18.71 9.35
N VAL A 39 -11.26 19.00 8.99
CA VAL A 39 -12.00 20.17 9.48
C VAL A 39 -12.28 20.08 10.97
N LEU A 40 -12.63 18.90 11.48
CA LEU A 40 -12.88 18.67 12.90
C LEU A 40 -11.61 18.70 13.77
N TYR A 41 -10.45 18.39 13.17
CA TYR A 41 -9.16 18.32 13.85
C TYR A 41 -8.09 19.10 13.07
N PRO A 42 -8.18 20.44 13.02
CA PRO A 42 -7.30 21.28 12.20
C PRO A 42 -5.86 21.34 12.72
N ASP A 43 -5.67 21.15 14.03
CA ASP A 43 -4.36 21.29 14.71
C ASP A 43 -3.54 19.99 14.71
N LEU A 44 -3.93 18.99 13.93
CA LEU A 44 -3.16 17.75 13.80
C LEU A 44 -1.79 18.03 13.20
N ILE A 45 -0.79 17.28 13.68
CA ILE A 45 0.58 17.30 13.17
C ILE A 45 0.82 15.94 12.51
N PRO A 46 0.67 15.83 11.18
CA PRO A 46 0.79 14.58 10.47
C PRO A 46 2.15 13.93 10.67
N VAL A 47 2.17 12.65 11.02
CA VAL A 47 3.43 11.89 11.08
C VAL A 47 3.86 11.54 9.66
N PRO A 48 5.11 11.84 9.25
CA PRO A 48 5.60 11.49 7.92
C PRO A 48 5.64 9.97 7.74
N ARG A 49 5.38 9.51 6.51
CA ARG A 49 5.52 8.09 6.17
C ARG A 49 7.01 7.73 6.23
N PRO A 50 7.41 6.67 6.94
CA PRO A 50 8.81 6.25 6.95
C PRO A 50 9.22 5.81 5.54
N GLU A 51 10.43 6.19 5.16
CA GLU A 51 11.05 5.66 3.94
C GLU A 51 11.28 4.16 4.09
N VAL A 52 11.00 3.41 3.04
CA VAL A 52 11.30 1.99 2.98
C VAL A 52 12.71 1.87 2.40
N PRO A 53 13.71 1.43 3.18
CA PRO A 53 15.07 1.31 2.69
C PRO A 53 15.14 0.23 1.61
N GLU A 54 16.01 0.42 0.63
CA GLU A 54 16.40 -0.65 -0.28
C GLU A 54 17.06 -1.78 0.53
N GLY A 55 16.69 -3.02 0.22
CA GLY A 55 17.16 -4.18 0.97
C GLY A 55 17.16 -5.43 0.10
N VAL A 56 17.89 -6.45 0.57
CA VAL A 56 17.95 -7.75 -0.09
C VAL A 56 16.60 -8.44 0.05
N ILE A 57 15.97 -8.78 -1.08
CA ILE A 57 14.72 -9.54 -1.10
C ILE A 57 15.04 -11.02 -0.91
N HIS A 58 14.55 -11.59 0.18
CA HIS A 58 14.70 -13.02 0.45
C HIS A 58 13.85 -13.83 -0.57
N PRO A 59 14.36 -14.92 -1.16
CA PRO A 59 13.65 -15.66 -2.20
C PRO A 59 12.24 -16.12 -1.78
N GLN A 60 12.06 -16.53 -0.53
CA GLN A 60 10.77 -16.95 0.01
C GLN A 60 9.76 -15.79 0.12
N LEU A 61 10.23 -14.55 0.32
CA LEU A 61 9.36 -13.37 0.27
C LEU A 61 8.92 -13.10 -1.18
N LEU A 62 9.82 -13.26 -2.14
CA LEU A 62 9.49 -13.12 -3.56
C LEU A 62 8.45 -14.15 -4.00
N VAL A 63 8.57 -15.42 -3.57
CA VAL A 63 7.56 -16.45 -3.86
C VAL A 63 6.19 -16.03 -3.33
N GLY A 64 6.08 -15.65 -2.05
CA GLY A 64 4.79 -15.23 -1.48
C GLY A 64 4.22 -13.95 -2.13
N PHE A 65 5.09 -13.06 -2.62
CA PHE A 65 4.66 -11.89 -3.39
C PHE A 65 4.12 -12.30 -4.77
N VAL A 66 4.80 -13.20 -5.47
CA VAL A 66 4.36 -13.75 -6.77
C VAL A 66 3.07 -14.56 -6.63
N ASP A 67 2.84 -15.24 -5.51
CA ASP A 67 1.57 -15.93 -5.26
C ASP A 67 0.39 -14.95 -5.16
N GLY A 68 0.61 -13.72 -4.69
CA GLY A 68 -0.43 -12.69 -4.57
C GLY A 68 -0.61 -11.83 -5.81
N GLU A 69 0.49 -11.40 -6.42
CA GLU A 69 0.52 -10.40 -7.50
C GLU A 69 1.04 -10.95 -8.84
N GLY A 70 1.56 -12.19 -8.85
CA GLY A 70 2.14 -12.81 -10.03
C GLY A 70 1.11 -13.30 -11.04
N SER A 71 1.54 -13.45 -12.28
CA SER A 71 0.69 -13.94 -13.37
C SER A 71 1.50 -14.85 -14.30
N PHE A 72 0.98 -16.06 -14.52
CA PHE A 72 1.59 -17.07 -15.39
C PHE A 72 0.68 -17.31 -16.60
N ASN A 73 0.94 -16.57 -17.68
CA ASN A 73 0.09 -16.60 -18.88
C ASN A 73 0.72 -17.46 -19.98
N VAL A 74 -0.10 -18.30 -20.62
CA VAL A 74 0.23 -18.94 -21.89
C VAL A 74 -0.45 -18.16 -22.99
N VAL A 75 0.35 -17.48 -23.82
CA VAL A 75 -0.15 -16.68 -24.93
C VAL A 75 0.07 -17.44 -26.23
N THR A 76 -1.01 -17.74 -26.94
CA THR A 76 -0.98 -18.34 -28.29
C THR A 76 -1.31 -17.28 -29.33
N VAL A 77 -0.50 -17.19 -30.39
CA VAL A 77 -0.73 -16.29 -31.51
C VAL A 77 -0.98 -17.07 -32.79
N GLU A 78 -1.99 -16.66 -33.55
CA GLU A 78 -2.20 -17.21 -34.89
C GLU A 78 -1.12 -16.68 -35.82
N LYS A 79 -0.44 -17.59 -36.51
CA LYS A 79 0.59 -17.24 -37.47
C LYS A 79 -0.09 -16.70 -38.74
N MET A 80 -0.09 -15.39 -38.94
CA MET A 80 -0.41 -14.83 -40.27
C MET A 80 0.72 -15.19 -41.25
N SER A 81 0.38 -15.79 -42.38
CA SER A 81 1.35 -16.22 -43.38
C SER A 81 2.06 -15.02 -44.03
N ASN A 82 3.39 -15.00 -43.88
CA ASN A 82 4.40 -14.24 -44.63
C ASN A 82 4.67 -12.75 -44.31
N ALA A 83 4.28 -12.23 -43.15
CA ALA A 83 4.87 -10.99 -42.64
C ALA A 83 5.38 -11.21 -41.21
N ALA A 84 6.52 -10.61 -40.86
CA ALA A 84 7.08 -10.65 -39.51
C ALA A 84 6.00 -10.20 -38.52
N SER A 85 5.49 -11.15 -37.75
CA SER A 85 4.38 -10.90 -36.82
C SER A 85 4.91 -10.11 -35.63
N THR A 86 4.68 -8.80 -35.63
CA THR A 86 4.87 -7.98 -34.44
C THR A 86 3.84 -8.39 -33.40
N LEU A 87 4.29 -8.95 -32.27
CA LEU A 87 3.45 -9.35 -31.16
C LEU A 87 2.88 -8.09 -30.46
N SER A 88 1.66 -7.70 -30.82
CA SER A 88 0.90 -6.69 -30.08
C SER A 88 0.18 -7.36 -28.91
N THR A 89 0.73 -7.25 -27.70
CA THR A 89 0.04 -7.71 -26.49
C THR A 89 -0.92 -6.60 -26.04
N THR A 90 -2.13 -6.59 -26.61
CA THR A 90 -3.17 -5.65 -26.16
C THR A 90 -3.99 -6.33 -25.07
N TYR A 91 -3.75 -5.96 -23.82
CA TYR A 91 -4.59 -6.36 -22.70
C TYR A 91 -5.95 -5.66 -22.83
N LYS A 92 -7.02 -6.43 -23.09
CA LYS A 92 -8.38 -5.94 -22.85
C LYS A 92 -8.70 -6.21 -21.38
N VAL A 93 -8.76 -5.15 -20.59
CA VAL A 93 -9.33 -5.15 -19.24
C VAL A 93 -10.85 -5.12 -19.36
#